data_AF-A0A5P1FNJ6-F1
#
_entry.id   AF-A0A5P1FNJ6-F1
#
_cell.length_a   1.000
_cell.length_b   1.000
_cell.length_c   1.000
_cell.angle_alpha   90.00
_cell.angle_beta   90.00
_cell.angle_gamma   90.00
#
_symmetry.space_group_name_H-M   'P 1'
#
loop_
_entity.id
_entity.type
_entity.pdbx_description
1 polymer ?
#
loop_
_entity_poly.entity_id
_entity_poly.type
_entity_poly.pdbx_seq_one_letter_code
_entity_poly.pdbx_strand_id
1 'polypeptide(L)'
;MRGRADGGQKKNLVPWICAAVLFIVFLFVYYGSFFDPQGQHASTALEYGSRFSRSLGFNIDDDGEVAQTNESIFGEEGDSVALKSIPVCDDRHSELIPCLDRHLIYQLRLKLDLSLMEHYERHCPPPERRYNCLIPPPPGYKVPIKWPKSRDEVWQANIPHTHLAHEKSDQRWMVVKGDKIEFPGGNLEPNLQCLTNDCYYNREPGTQPPMCSSRDDPDAVWGVPMKACITPYSEQNHRDQGSGLVPWPARLTTPPPRLADFDYTTEMFEKDTETWQQRVENYWKLLSRKIKPNTIRNIMDMRANLGSFAAALKDRDVWVMNVVPEDGPNTLKIVYDRGLIGSIHDWCEAYSTYPRTYDLLHAWTVFSGIEKKGCSAEDLLIEMDRILRPTGFVIVRDTKIVIDFIKKHLKALHWEEVARVDAEPNEDDTQDGDVILVIRKKMWLVDDILKDSD
;
A
#
# COMPACT_ATOMS: atom_id res chain seq x y z
N MET A 1 80.61 41.38 42.70
CA MET A 1 81.15 40.34 41.80
C MET A 1 79.99 39.41 41.44
N ARG A 2 79.57 39.41 40.17
CA ARG A 2 79.92 38.38 39.18
C ARG A 2 79.28 37.02 39.53
N GLY A 3 78.32 36.59 38.71
CA GLY A 3 77.77 35.22 38.76
C GLY A 3 76.37 35.08 38.18
N ARG A 4 76.28 34.96 36.86
CA ARG A 4 75.08 34.68 36.07
C ARG A 4 74.83 33.17 36.04
N ALA A 5 73.57 32.73 36.04
CA ALA A 5 73.14 31.56 35.26
C ALA A 5 71.63 31.66 34.93
N ASP A 6 71.36 31.71 33.63
CA ASP A 6 70.05 31.70 32.98
C ASP A 6 69.30 30.38 33.20
N GLY A 7 67.96 30.45 33.26
CA GLY A 7 67.10 29.27 33.37
C GLY A 7 65.62 29.57 33.17
N GLY A 8 65.24 30.28 32.11
CA GLY A 8 63.84 30.43 31.71
C GLY A 8 63.26 29.10 31.19
N GLN A 9 62.58 28.35 32.06
CA GLN A 9 61.91 27.10 31.69
C GLN A 9 60.74 27.35 30.73
N LYS A 10 60.81 26.66 29.59
CA LYS A 10 59.73 26.47 28.61
C LYS A 10 58.48 25.97 29.31
N LYS A 11 57.37 26.70 29.22
CA LYS A 11 56.05 26.23 29.65
C LYS A 11 55.64 25.08 28.74
N ASN A 12 55.76 23.85 29.23
CA ASN A 12 55.26 22.67 28.53
C ASN A 12 53.73 22.80 28.38
N LEU A 13 53.29 23.11 27.16
CA LEU A 13 51.87 23.30 26.79
C LEU A 13 51.06 22.00 26.81
N VAL A 14 51.73 20.86 26.82
CA VAL A 14 51.13 19.52 26.64
C VAL A 14 50.03 19.19 27.68
N PRO A 15 50.22 19.39 29.01
CA PRO A 15 49.18 19.06 29.98
C PRO A 15 47.96 20.00 29.91
N TRP A 16 48.14 21.26 29.50
CA TRP A 16 47.03 22.19 29.29
C TRP A 16 46.21 21.84 28.05
N ILE A 17 46.87 21.33 26.99
CA ILE A 17 46.18 20.84 25.79
C ILE A 17 45.37 19.57 26.14
N CYS A 18 45.94 18.64 26.91
CA CYS A 18 45.20 17.43 27.32
C CYS A 18 43.98 17.77 28.19
N ALA A 19 44.10 18.74 29.11
CA ALA A 19 42.97 19.20 29.93
C ALA A 19 41.89 19.89 29.09
N ALA A 20 42.28 20.71 28.10
CA ALA A 20 41.33 21.35 27.19
C ALA A 20 40.60 20.33 26.30
N VAL A 21 41.30 19.30 25.79
CA VAL A 21 40.70 18.23 24.99
C VAL A 21 39.70 17.42 25.81
N LEU A 22 40.03 17.07 27.06
CA LEU A 22 39.10 16.35 27.94
C LEU A 22 37.86 17.20 28.27
N PHE A 23 38.02 18.50 28.46
CA PHE A 23 36.90 19.41 28.69
C PHE A 23 36.00 19.58 27.45
N ILE A 24 36.58 19.62 26.25
CA ILE A 24 35.82 19.66 24.99
C ILE A 24 35.08 18.34 24.75
N VAL A 25 35.69 17.19 25.04
CA VAL A 25 35.02 15.88 24.95
C VAL A 25 33.89 15.79 25.97
N PHE A 26 34.09 16.29 27.19
CA PHE A 26 33.02 16.33 28.19
C PHE A 26 31.87 17.25 27.79
N LEU A 27 32.16 18.42 27.19
CA LEU A 27 31.13 19.28 26.59
C LEU A 27 30.44 18.60 25.40
N PHE A 28 31.16 17.82 24.58
CA PHE A 28 30.56 17.07 23.47
C PHE A 28 29.70 15.90 23.94
N VAL A 29 30.00 15.26 25.07
CA VAL A 29 29.14 14.22 25.63
C VAL A 29 27.95 14.83 26.38
N TYR A 30 28.15 15.97 27.05
CA TYR A 30 27.11 16.66 27.81
C TYR A 30 26.14 17.48 26.94
N TYR A 31 26.62 18.04 25.81
CA TYR A 31 25.80 18.77 24.82
C TYR A 31 25.57 18.03 23.50
N GLY A 32 26.29 16.94 23.21
CA GLY A 32 26.04 16.08 22.05
C GLY A 32 24.78 15.22 22.16
N SER A 33 24.00 15.39 23.22
CA SER A 33 22.61 14.92 23.32
C SER A 33 21.58 15.99 22.94
N PHE A 34 21.99 17.16 22.42
CA PHE A 34 21.11 18.33 22.30
C PHE A 34 21.05 19.05 20.93
N PHE A 35 21.61 18.51 19.85
CA PHE A 35 21.32 18.99 18.48
C PHE A 35 21.23 17.84 17.47
N ASP A 36 20.10 17.13 17.51
CA ASP A 36 19.48 16.57 16.30
C ASP A 36 18.24 17.42 15.97
N PRO A 37 18.31 18.35 15.00
CA PRO A 37 17.16 19.14 14.59
C PRO A 37 16.33 18.45 13.49
N GLN A 38 16.28 17.10 13.44
CA GLN A 38 15.37 16.36 12.54
C GLN A 38 14.46 15.34 13.24
N GLY A 39 14.49 15.24 14.57
CA GLY A 39 13.55 14.40 15.33
C GLY A 39 12.14 14.99 15.51
N GLN A 40 11.95 16.30 15.31
CA GLN A 40 10.68 16.95 15.65
C GLN A 40 9.50 16.55 14.74
N HIS A 41 9.74 16.24 13.46
CA HIS A 41 8.68 15.88 12.51
C HIS A 41 8.24 14.41 12.64
N ALA A 42 9.16 13.48 12.89
CA ALA A 42 8.82 12.08 13.16
C ALA A 42 8.08 11.93 14.49
N SER A 43 8.48 12.69 15.52
CA SER A 43 7.76 12.75 16.79
C SER A 43 6.37 13.33 16.65
N THR A 44 6.15 14.37 15.84
CA THR A 44 4.80 14.95 15.64
C THR A 44 3.86 14.05 14.84
N ALA A 45 4.35 13.26 13.87
CA ALA A 45 3.52 12.29 13.15
C ALA A 45 3.07 11.11 14.03
N LEU A 46 4.00 10.55 14.83
CA LEU A 46 3.68 9.51 15.83
C LEU A 46 2.80 10.08 16.97
N GLU A 47 3.06 11.32 17.40
CA GLU A 47 2.29 11.98 18.45
C GLU A 47 0.87 12.35 17.97
N TYR A 48 0.69 12.71 16.69
CA TYR A 48 -0.63 12.88 16.05
C TYR A 48 -1.42 11.57 16.12
N GLY A 49 -0.82 10.43 15.74
CA GLY A 49 -1.45 9.11 15.86
C GLY A 49 -1.89 8.79 17.30
N SER A 50 -1.03 9.07 18.29
CA SER A 50 -1.32 8.81 19.71
C SER A 50 -2.40 9.74 20.32
N ARG A 51 -2.46 11.02 19.91
CA ARG A 51 -3.44 11.99 20.41
C ARG A 51 -4.78 11.88 19.70
N PHE A 52 -4.79 11.49 18.44
CA PHE A 52 -6.02 11.30 17.67
C PHE A 52 -6.77 10.04 18.12
N SER A 53 -6.06 8.94 18.41
CA SER A 53 -6.64 7.74 19.03
C SER A 53 -7.35 8.03 20.36
N ARG A 54 -6.83 8.98 21.17
CA ARG A 54 -7.51 9.44 22.41
C ARG A 54 -8.72 10.35 22.17
N SER A 55 -8.76 11.07 21.06
CA SER A 55 -9.89 11.95 20.71
C SER A 55 -11.14 11.18 20.30
N LEU A 56 -11.00 9.90 19.94
CA LEU A 56 -12.07 8.99 19.54
C LEU A 56 -12.50 8.02 20.66
N GLY A 57 -12.25 8.35 21.93
CA GLY A 57 -12.84 7.62 23.06
C GLY A 57 -12.17 6.29 23.46
N PHE A 58 -10.96 5.98 22.98
CA PHE A 58 -10.18 4.87 23.53
C PHE A 58 -9.46 5.30 24.82
N ASN A 59 -10.19 5.35 25.94
CA ASN A 59 -9.57 5.42 27.27
C ASN A 59 -9.01 4.03 27.61
N ILE A 60 -7.68 3.91 27.63
CA ILE A 60 -7.01 2.77 28.25
C ILE A 60 -6.90 3.08 29.74
N ASP A 61 -7.78 2.49 30.54
CA ASP A 61 -7.61 2.43 31.99
C ASP A 61 -6.57 1.34 32.33
N ASP A 62 -5.88 1.50 33.47
CA ASP A 62 -4.72 0.72 33.96
C ASP A 62 -4.99 -0.79 34.17
N ASP A 63 -6.19 -1.28 33.82
CA ASP A 63 -6.66 -2.64 34.08
C ASP A 63 -6.97 -3.45 32.80
N GLY A 64 -6.73 -2.92 31.60
CA GLY A 64 -6.72 -3.72 30.37
C GLY A 64 -8.08 -4.20 29.82
N GLU A 65 -9.19 -3.54 30.17
CA GLU A 65 -10.49 -3.74 29.51
C GLU A 65 -10.81 -2.59 28.54
N VAL A 66 -11.10 -2.95 27.28
CA VAL A 66 -11.56 -2.01 26.23
C VAL A 66 -13.06 -1.78 26.40
N ALA A 67 -13.46 -0.59 26.86
CA ALA A 67 -14.85 -0.17 26.81
C ALA A 67 -15.23 0.23 25.37
N GLN A 68 -16.01 -0.60 24.68
CA GLN A 68 -16.64 -0.25 23.40
C GLN A 68 -17.80 0.71 23.64
N THR A 69 -17.65 1.98 23.26
CA THR A 69 -18.77 2.90 23.09
C THR A 69 -19.38 2.71 21.70
N ASN A 70 -20.66 2.33 21.63
CA ASN A 70 -21.44 2.17 20.39
C ASN A 70 -21.85 3.53 19.80
N GLU A 71 -20.88 4.36 19.40
CA GLU A 71 -21.12 5.56 18.58
C GLU A 71 -20.63 5.30 17.15
N SER A 72 -21.45 5.63 16.15
CA SER A 72 -21.08 5.49 14.74
C SER A 72 -19.87 6.38 14.43
N ILE A 73 -18.84 5.82 13.79
CA ILE A 73 -17.59 6.52 13.44
C ILE A 73 -17.86 7.76 12.56
N PHE A 74 -18.98 7.77 11.84
CA PHE A 74 -19.39 8.85 10.94
C PHE A 74 -20.41 9.84 11.54
N GLY A 75 -20.57 9.87 12.87
CA GLY A 75 -21.53 10.72 13.58
C GLY A 75 -21.45 12.21 13.23
N GLU A 76 -22.61 12.87 13.13
CA GLU A 76 -22.72 14.32 12.97
C GLU A 76 -22.41 15.03 14.29
N GLU A 77 -21.14 15.34 14.53
CA GLU A 77 -20.82 16.39 15.51
C GLU A 77 -21.14 17.77 14.91
N GLY A 78 -21.97 18.51 15.63
CA GLY A 78 -22.32 19.88 15.33
C GLY A 78 -21.15 20.85 15.48
N ASP A 79 -21.12 21.80 14.55
CA ASP A 79 -20.37 23.06 14.54
C ASP A 79 -18.82 23.01 14.49
N SER A 80 -18.30 23.36 13.31
CA SER A 80 -17.03 24.04 13.02
C SER A 80 -15.79 23.78 13.88
N VAL A 81 -15.45 22.53 14.20
CA VAL A 81 -14.05 22.21 14.49
C VAL A 81 -13.27 22.27 13.18
N ALA A 82 -12.45 23.30 13.01
CA ALA A 82 -11.53 23.40 11.88
C ALA A 82 -10.74 22.09 11.79
N LEU A 83 -11.01 21.27 10.77
CA LEU A 83 -10.28 20.03 10.54
C LEU A 83 -8.80 20.36 10.50
N LYS A 84 -8.07 19.84 11.50
CA LYS A 84 -6.63 20.04 11.63
C LYS A 84 -5.97 19.47 10.38
N SER A 85 -5.00 20.20 9.84
CA SER A 85 -4.17 19.73 8.73
C SER A 85 -3.51 18.40 9.10
N ILE A 86 -3.58 17.42 8.20
CA ILE A 86 -2.83 16.17 8.34
C ILE A 86 -1.33 16.52 8.21
N PRO A 87 -0.46 16.08 9.13
CA PRO A 87 0.96 16.39 9.07
C PRO A 87 1.61 15.76 7.82
N VAL A 88 2.66 16.39 7.31
CA VAL A 88 3.48 15.83 6.23
C VAL A 88 4.59 14.98 6.84
N CYS A 89 4.81 13.78 6.31
CA CYS A 89 5.90 12.91 6.75
C CYS A 89 7.26 13.50 6.36
N ASP A 90 8.30 13.18 7.14
CA ASP A 90 9.70 13.45 6.76
C ASP A 90 10.01 12.79 5.40
N ASP A 91 10.74 13.52 4.56
CA ASP A 91 11.12 13.17 3.20
C ASP A 91 11.91 11.86 3.10
N ARG A 92 12.53 11.38 4.17
CA ARG A 92 13.13 10.03 4.25
C ARG A 92 12.12 8.90 4.08
N HIS A 93 10.84 9.16 4.37
CA HIS A 93 9.76 8.19 4.23
C HIS A 93 9.13 8.22 2.82
N SER A 94 9.73 8.92 1.85
CA SER A 94 9.20 9.03 0.50
C SER A 94 8.95 7.68 -0.17
N GLU A 95 9.67 6.63 0.22
CA GLU A 95 9.56 5.27 -0.31
C GLU A 95 9.09 4.24 0.73
N LEU A 96 8.53 4.72 1.85
CA LEU A 96 8.10 3.85 2.93
C LEU A 96 6.98 2.89 2.46
N ILE A 97 7.23 1.59 2.71
CA ILE A 97 6.22 0.53 2.64
C ILE A 97 6.04 0.03 4.07
N PRO A 98 5.00 0.48 4.81
CA PRO A 98 4.95 0.32 6.26
C PRO A 98 5.10 -1.13 6.73
N CYS A 99 4.51 -2.08 6.00
CA CYS A 99 4.53 -3.49 6.38
C CYS A 99 5.76 -4.28 5.90
N LEU A 100 6.67 -3.65 5.15
CA LEU A 100 7.93 -4.26 4.69
C LEU A 100 9.15 -3.51 5.26
N ASP A 101 8.94 -2.65 6.25
CA ASP A 101 10.02 -1.91 6.91
C ASP A 101 10.79 -2.83 7.87
N ARG A 102 12.01 -3.19 7.48
CA ARG A 102 12.90 -4.01 8.31
C ARG A 102 13.25 -3.34 9.64
N HIS A 103 13.23 -2.01 9.72
CA HIS A 103 13.47 -1.31 10.99
C HIS A 103 12.38 -1.59 12.02
N LEU A 104 11.15 -1.82 11.58
CA LEU A 104 10.03 -2.16 12.46
C LEU A 104 10.28 -3.47 13.23
N ILE A 105 10.86 -4.48 12.58
CA ILE A 105 11.22 -5.76 13.20
C ILE A 105 12.11 -5.54 14.44
N TYR A 106 13.13 -4.68 14.31
CA TYR A 106 14.04 -4.35 15.41
C TYR A 106 13.35 -3.51 16.49
N GLN A 107 12.50 -2.56 16.10
CA GLN A 107 11.79 -1.68 17.03
C GLN A 107 10.71 -2.41 17.85
N LEU A 108 10.09 -3.45 17.28
CA LEU A 108 9.09 -4.29 17.94
C LEU A 108 9.73 -5.51 18.63
N ARG A 109 11.03 -5.74 18.44
CA ARG A 109 11.78 -6.89 18.99
C ARG A 109 11.10 -8.23 18.65
N LEU A 110 10.63 -8.36 17.42
CA LEU A 110 9.97 -9.59 16.95
C LEU A 110 10.95 -10.76 17.00
N LYS A 111 10.49 -11.90 17.50
CA LYS A 111 11.24 -13.15 17.50
C LYS A 111 10.89 -13.90 16.22
N LEU A 112 11.75 -13.81 15.23
CA LEU A 112 11.54 -14.40 13.90
C LEU A 112 12.43 -15.63 13.70
N ASP A 113 11.90 -16.63 13.02
CA ASP A 113 12.65 -17.77 12.50
C ASP A 113 13.38 -17.39 11.20
N LEU A 114 14.68 -17.16 11.32
CA LEU A 114 15.53 -16.81 10.18
C LEU A 114 15.72 -17.98 9.20
N SER A 115 15.48 -19.23 9.62
CA SER A 115 15.59 -20.39 8.74
C SER A 115 14.43 -20.47 7.73
N LEU A 116 13.28 -19.92 8.12
CA LEU A 116 12.10 -19.77 7.26
C LEU A 116 12.06 -18.42 6.55
N MET A 117 13.10 -17.59 6.73
CA MET A 117 13.21 -16.26 6.10
C MET A 117 12.07 -15.31 6.52
N GLU A 118 11.51 -15.48 7.72
CA GLU A 118 10.38 -14.68 8.25
C GLU A 118 10.67 -13.16 8.31
N HIS A 119 11.95 -12.78 8.30
CA HIS A 119 12.36 -11.37 8.25
C HIS A 119 12.15 -10.68 6.89
N TYR A 120 11.79 -11.44 5.85
CA TYR A 120 11.31 -10.92 4.57
C TYR A 120 9.78 -10.94 4.46
N GLU A 121 9.08 -11.47 5.47
CA GLU A 121 7.63 -11.47 5.51
C GLU A 121 7.07 -10.10 5.89
N ARG A 122 5.75 -9.98 5.76
CA ARG A 122 4.99 -8.78 6.05
C ARG A 122 4.83 -8.61 7.57
N HIS A 123 5.33 -7.50 8.10
CA HIS A 123 5.17 -7.10 9.50
C HIS A 123 4.63 -5.67 9.55
N CYS A 124 3.37 -5.48 9.93
CA CYS A 124 2.74 -4.16 9.94
C CYS A 124 2.87 -3.44 11.30
N PRO A 125 2.96 -2.10 11.31
CA PRO A 125 3.00 -1.35 12.55
C PRO A 125 1.65 -1.40 13.29
N PRO A 126 1.66 -1.54 14.63
CA PRO A 126 0.43 -1.44 15.44
C PRO A 126 -0.14 -0.01 15.38
N PRO A 127 -1.42 0.20 15.75
CA PRO A 127 -2.10 1.50 15.64
C PRO A 127 -1.30 2.70 16.18
N GLU A 128 -0.61 2.54 17.31
CA GLU A 128 0.15 3.61 17.97
C GLU A 128 1.44 4.01 17.21
N ARG A 129 1.87 3.17 16.26
CA ARG A 129 3.07 3.38 15.43
C ARG A 129 2.75 3.52 13.95
N ARG A 130 1.47 3.69 13.59
CA ARG A 130 1.08 3.97 12.21
C ARG A 130 1.57 5.34 11.79
N TYR A 131 1.97 5.43 10.53
CA TYR A 131 2.40 6.68 9.92
C TYR A 131 1.18 7.47 9.46
N ASN A 132 0.57 8.22 10.38
CA ASN A 132 -0.62 9.03 10.13
C ASN A 132 -0.23 10.42 9.58
N CYS A 133 0.51 10.41 8.48
CA CYS A 133 1.00 11.62 7.80
C CYS A 133 0.98 11.45 6.27
N LEU A 134 0.94 12.56 5.55
CA LEU A 134 0.99 12.57 4.09
C LEU A 134 2.42 12.38 3.60
N ILE A 135 2.66 11.38 2.75
CA ILE A 135 3.99 11.11 2.21
C ILE A 135 4.27 12.05 1.02
N PRO A 136 5.21 13.00 1.15
CA PRO A 136 5.49 13.94 0.08
C PRO A 136 6.11 13.24 -1.14
N PRO A 137 5.91 13.77 -2.35
CA PRO A 137 6.72 13.39 -3.50
C PRO A 137 8.21 13.69 -3.24
N PRO A 138 9.15 12.86 -3.73
CA PRO A 138 10.57 13.13 -3.54
C PRO A 138 10.99 14.45 -4.23
N PRO A 139 12.07 15.11 -3.77
CA PRO A 139 12.57 16.33 -4.38
C PRO A 139 12.82 16.16 -5.89
N GLY A 140 12.25 17.06 -6.71
CA GLY A 140 12.36 16.98 -8.17
C GLY A 140 11.47 15.94 -8.84
N TYR A 141 10.52 15.34 -8.10
CA TYR A 141 9.54 14.40 -8.66
C TYR A 141 8.85 14.99 -9.89
N LYS A 142 8.76 14.18 -10.94
CA LYS A 142 8.03 14.51 -12.15
C LYS A 142 6.87 13.56 -12.33
N VAL A 143 5.78 14.06 -12.90
CA VAL A 143 4.67 13.19 -13.35
C VAL A 143 5.25 12.09 -14.25
N PRO A 144 4.94 10.81 -13.99
CA PRO A 144 5.47 9.68 -14.75
C PRO A 144 5.31 9.88 -16.26
N ILE A 145 6.31 9.43 -17.02
CA ILE A 145 6.23 9.40 -18.49
C ILE A 145 4.98 8.60 -18.87
N LYS A 146 4.27 9.04 -19.92
CA LYS A 146 3.06 8.35 -20.36
C LYS A 146 3.40 7.12 -21.21
N TRP A 147 2.58 6.09 -21.08
CA TRP A 147 2.61 4.92 -21.97
C TRP A 147 2.44 5.32 -23.44
N PRO A 148 3.08 4.63 -24.41
CA PRO A 148 3.95 3.45 -24.26
C PRO A 148 5.40 3.74 -23.87
N LYS A 149 5.82 5.01 -23.87
CA LYS A 149 7.23 5.37 -23.63
C LYS A 149 7.71 4.98 -22.23
N SER A 150 6.81 4.94 -21.25
CA SER A 150 7.13 4.52 -19.88
C SER A 150 7.47 3.04 -19.71
N ARG A 151 7.27 2.22 -20.75
CA ARG A 151 7.80 0.85 -20.79
C ARG A 151 9.32 0.85 -20.76
N ASP A 152 9.89 1.79 -21.51
CA ASP A 152 11.31 1.79 -21.83
C ASP A 152 12.05 2.86 -21.03
N GLU A 153 11.37 3.90 -20.53
CA GLU A 153 11.97 5.06 -19.87
C GLU A 153 11.23 5.47 -18.58
N VAL A 154 11.99 5.83 -17.53
CA VAL A 154 11.47 6.47 -16.32
C VAL A 154 12.34 7.65 -15.90
N TRP A 155 11.78 8.64 -15.19
CA TRP A 155 12.56 9.74 -14.64
C TRP A 155 13.49 9.24 -13.53
N GLN A 156 14.77 9.61 -13.59
CA GLN A 156 15.73 9.27 -12.53
C GLN A 156 15.32 9.87 -11.18
N ALA A 157 14.73 11.08 -11.18
CA ALA A 157 14.23 11.73 -9.97
C ALA A 157 13.11 10.94 -9.25
N ASN A 158 12.43 10.04 -9.97
CA ASN A 158 11.38 9.20 -9.39
C ASN A 158 11.93 7.87 -8.84
N ILE A 159 13.18 7.51 -9.18
CA ILE A 159 13.88 6.29 -8.73
C ILE A 159 15.34 6.66 -8.43
N PRO A 160 15.63 7.27 -7.27
CA PRO A 160 16.97 7.76 -6.95
C PRO A 160 18.00 6.64 -6.68
N HIS A 161 17.61 5.37 -6.81
CA HIS A 161 18.45 4.20 -6.57
C HIS A 161 19.08 3.65 -7.85
N THR A 162 20.19 4.24 -8.27
CA THR A 162 20.92 3.81 -9.48
C THR A 162 21.97 2.73 -9.22
N HIS A 163 22.14 2.28 -7.97
CA HIS A 163 23.12 1.25 -7.61
C HIS A 163 22.93 -0.05 -8.40
N LEU A 164 21.68 -0.46 -8.62
CA LEU A 164 21.36 -1.67 -9.38
C LEU A 164 21.83 -1.58 -10.84
N ALA A 165 21.84 -0.38 -11.45
CA ALA A 165 22.35 -0.20 -12.81
C ALA A 165 23.87 -0.43 -12.87
N HIS A 166 24.58 -0.13 -11.78
CA HIS A 166 26.00 -0.42 -11.67
C HIS A 166 26.25 -1.92 -11.39
N GLU A 167 25.57 -2.50 -10.40
CA GLU A 167 25.72 -3.90 -10.01
C GLU A 167 25.31 -4.91 -11.07
N LYS A 168 24.31 -4.56 -11.90
CA LYS A 168 23.77 -5.42 -12.97
C LYS A 168 24.03 -4.84 -14.37
N SER A 169 25.11 -4.07 -14.49
CA SER A 169 25.51 -3.43 -15.76
C SER A 169 25.81 -4.44 -16.87
N ASP A 170 26.29 -5.64 -16.50
CA ASP A 170 26.53 -6.80 -17.36
C ASP A 170 25.24 -7.34 -18.00
N GLN A 171 24.14 -7.35 -17.24
CA GLN A 171 22.83 -7.85 -17.68
C GLN A 171 22.04 -6.80 -18.46
N ARG A 172 22.53 -5.55 -18.47
CA ARG A 172 21.93 -4.38 -19.10
C ARG A 172 20.45 -4.19 -18.73
N TRP A 173 20.01 -4.60 -17.54
CA TRP A 173 18.60 -4.46 -17.16
C TRP A 173 18.16 -3.01 -17.01
N MET A 174 19.11 -2.12 -16.66
CA MET A 174 18.84 -0.71 -16.40
C MET A 174 20.03 0.14 -16.86
N VAL A 175 19.78 1.18 -17.67
CA VAL A 175 20.81 2.07 -18.22
C VAL A 175 20.46 3.52 -17.89
N VAL A 176 21.32 4.21 -17.14
CA VAL A 176 21.11 5.63 -16.80
C VAL A 176 21.47 6.50 -18.01
N LYS A 177 20.53 7.31 -18.51
CA LYS A 177 20.71 8.27 -19.61
C LYS A 177 20.22 9.67 -19.21
N GLY A 178 21.14 10.50 -18.72
CA GLY A 178 20.83 11.89 -18.38
C GLY A 178 19.82 11.98 -17.23
N ASP A 179 18.66 12.59 -17.46
CA ASP A 179 17.57 12.70 -16.47
C ASP A 179 16.59 11.51 -16.48
N LYS A 180 16.89 10.47 -17.26
CA LYS A 180 16.08 9.28 -17.43
C LYS A 180 16.87 7.99 -17.21
N ILE A 181 16.13 6.91 -16.97
CA ILE A 181 16.63 5.55 -16.88
C ILE A 181 15.92 4.72 -17.95
N GLU A 182 16.68 3.96 -18.74
CA GLU A 182 16.18 3.05 -19.78
C GLU A 182 16.21 1.57 -19.38
N PHE A 183 15.20 0.81 -19.79
CA PHE A 183 15.09 -0.64 -19.57
C PHE A 183 15.07 -1.39 -20.91
N PRO A 184 16.19 -1.99 -21.37
CA PRO A 184 16.26 -2.62 -22.70
C PRO A 184 15.66 -4.02 -22.79
N GLY A 185 15.02 -4.52 -21.71
CA GLY A 185 14.31 -5.80 -21.67
C GLY A 185 15.22 -7.00 -21.35
N GLY A 186 14.89 -7.73 -20.28
CA GLY A 186 15.50 -9.01 -19.95
C GLY A 186 14.63 -10.17 -20.44
N ASN A 187 15.26 -11.24 -20.96
CA ASN A 187 14.57 -12.49 -21.24
C ASN A 187 14.32 -13.23 -19.93
N LEU A 188 13.07 -13.59 -19.64
CA LEU A 188 12.73 -14.54 -18.58
C LEU A 188 12.88 -15.96 -19.15
N GLU A 189 13.78 -16.73 -18.57
CA GLU A 189 13.88 -18.16 -18.85
C GLU A 189 12.67 -18.87 -18.23
N PRO A 190 11.90 -19.67 -18.98
CA PRO A 190 10.79 -20.41 -18.42
C PRO A 190 11.33 -21.55 -17.54
N ASN A 191 11.10 -21.46 -16.24
CA ASN A 191 11.25 -22.61 -15.35
C ASN A 191 10.17 -23.64 -15.69
N LEU A 192 10.56 -24.89 -15.95
CA LEU A 192 9.63 -25.99 -16.17
C LEU A 192 8.96 -26.36 -14.83
N GLN A 193 7.68 -26.04 -14.67
CA GLN A 193 6.87 -26.48 -13.54
C GLN A 193 6.20 -27.82 -13.87
N CYS A 194 6.19 -28.77 -12.93
CA CYS A 194 5.50 -30.05 -13.10
C CYS A 194 3.99 -29.82 -13.30
N LEU A 195 3.37 -30.47 -14.29
CA LEU A 195 1.95 -30.30 -14.61
C LEU A 195 1.02 -31.26 -13.85
N THR A 196 1.57 -32.29 -13.19
CA THR A 196 0.80 -33.28 -12.42
C THR A 196 1.48 -33.59 -11.08
N ASN A 197 0.70 -34.13 -10.14
CA ASN A 197 1.21 -34.54 -8.84
C ASN A 197 2.22 -35.69 -8.92
N ASP A 198 2.14 -36.55 -9.95
CA ASP A 198 3.05 -37.69 -10.14
C ASP A 198 4.52 -37.26 -10.18
N CYS A 199 4.81 -36.13 -10.82
CA CYS A 199 6.14 -35.55 -10.90
C CYS A 199 6.74 -35.24 -9.51
N TYR A 200 5.89 -34.80 -8.57
CA TYR A 200 6.31 -34.51 -7.21
C TYR A 200 6.42 -35.77 -6.35
N TYR A 201 5.52 -36.74 -6.52
CA TYR A 201 5.55 -38.00 -5.78
C TYR A 201 6.70 -38.94 -6.19
N ASN A 202 7.21 -38.80 -7.41
CA ASN A 202 8.35 -39.58 -7.91
C ASN A 202 9.73 -39.03 -7.47
N ARG A 203 9.78 -37.98 -6.64
CA ARG A 203 11.04 -37.45 -6.09
C ARG A 203 11.65 -38.43 -5.10
N GLU A 204 12.99 -38.42 -5.00
CA GLU A 204 13.71 -39.30 -4.08
C GLU A 204 13.27 -39.07 -2.62
N PRO A 205 13.15 -40.12 -1.79
CA PRO A 205 12.82 -39.96 -0.37
C PRO A 205 13.81 -39.04 0.35
N GLY A 206 13.30 -38.07 1.11
CA GLY A 206 14.12 -37.07 1.80
C GLY A 206 14.42 -35.81 0.99
N THR A 207 13.94 -35.71 -0.25
CA THR A 207 14.07 -34.47 -1.04
C THR A 207 13.28 -33.33 -0.40
N GLN A 208 13.93 -32.17 -0.22
CA GLN A 208 13.32 -30.95 0.28
C GLN A 208 12.86 -30.03 -0.88
N PRO A 209 11.79 -29.24 -0.72
CA PRO A 209 10.79 -29.32 0.35
C PRO A 209 9.87 -30.55 0.19
N PRO A 210 9.31 -31.12 1.28
CA PRO A 210 8.32 -32.22 1.24
C PRO A 210 6.97 -31.76 0.68
N MET A 211 6.02 -32.68 0.48
CA MET A 211 4.63 -32.34 0.18
C MET A 211 3.91 -31.80 1.42
N CYS A 212 3.00 -30.84 1.24
CA CYS A 212 2.15 -30.33 2.32
C CYS A 212 1.17 -31.38 2.83
N SER A 213 0.69 -31.22 4.06
CA SER A 213 -0.32 -32.12 4.63
C SER A 213 -1.65 -31.96 3.90
N SER A 214 -2.44 -33.03 3.81
CA SER A 214 -3.81 -32.94 3.27
C SER A 214 -4.77 -32.10 4.14
N ARG A 215 -4.34 -31.71 5.34
CA ARG A 215 -5.06 -30.78 6.23
C ARG A 215 -4.72 -29.32 5.96
N ASP A 216 -3.65 -29.06 5.22
CA ASP A 216 -3.26 -27.71 4.86
C ASP A 216 -4.19 -27.21 3.77
N ASP A 217 -4.79 -26.05 4.00
CA ASP A 217 -5.61 -25.37 3.00
C ASP A 217 -4.67 -24.66 1.99
N PRO A 218 -4.63 -25.08 0.71
CA PRO A 218 -3.84 -24.41 -0.33
C PRO A 218 -4.15 -22.92 -0.49
N ASP A 219 -5.36 -22.54 -0.10
CA ASP A 219 -5.98 -21.28 -0.47
C ASP A 219 -6.07 -20.30 0.70
N ALA A 220 -5.62 -20.74 1.88
CA ALA A 220 -5.46 -19.88 3.03
C ALA A 220 -4.20 -19.03 2.86
N VAL A 221 -4.40 -17.75 2.58
CA VAL A 221 -3.32 -16.82 2.17
C VAL A 221 -3.06 -15.67 3.15
N TRP A 222 -3.90 -15.49 4.17
CA TRP A 222 -3.77 -14.38 5.12
C TRP A 222 -3.67 -14.88 6.56
N GLY A 223 -2.72 -14.34 7.32
CA GLY A 223 -2.49 -14.76 8.71
C GLY A 223 -2.02 -16.22 8.87
N VAL A 224 -1.63 -16.88 7.78
CA VAL A 224 -1.16 -18.27 7.78
C VAL A 224 0.37 -18.31 7.72
N PRO A 225 1.05 -18.96 8.69
CA PRO A 225 2.50 -19.13 8.64
C PRO A 225 2.94 -19.90 7.39
N MET A 226 4.00 -19.42 6.73
CA MET A 226 4.58 -20.13 5.60
C MET A 226 5.10 -21.50 6.02
N LYS A 227 4.83 -22.52 5.20
CA LYS A 227 5.35 -23.87 5.38
C LYS A 227 6.29 -24.18 4.23
N ALA A 228 7.47 -24.73 4.56
CA ALA A 228 8.42 -25.20 3.56
C ALA A 228 7.96 -26.54 2.96
N CYS A 229 6.85 -26.54 2.22
CA CYS A 229 6.27 -27.71 1.58
C CYS A 229 5.67 -27.38 0.19
N ILE A 230 5.45 -28.40 -0.64
CA ILE A 230 4.81 -28.31 -1.95
C ILE A 230 3.34 -28.69 -1.81
N THR A 231 2.44 -27.75 -2.11
CA THR A 231 1.00 -28.01 -2.14
C THR A 231 0.65 -28.89 -3.35
N PRO A 232 -0.01 -30.04 -3.16
CA PRO A 232 -0.46 -30.85 -4.29
C PRO A 232 -1.54 -30.13 -5.10
N TYR A 233 -1.58 -30.38 -6.41
CA TYR A 233 -2.70 -30.01 -7.26
C TYR A 233 -3.99 -30.68 -6.77
N SER A 234 -5.12 -29.98 -6.91
CA SER A 234 -6.45 -30.57 -6.68
C SER A 234 -6.70 -31.75 -7.62
N GLU A 235 -7.58 -32.66 -7.23
CA GLU A 235 -7.98 -33.82 -8.04
C GLU A 235 -8.45 -33.43 -9.45
N GLN A 236 -9.17 -32.32 -9.57
CA GLN A 236 -9.63 -31.80 -10.86
C GLN A 236 -8.45 -31.35 -11.74
N ASN A 237 -7.58 -30.49 -11.21
CA ASN A 237 -6.42 -29.99 -11.96
C ASN A 237 -5.45 -31.13 -12.34
N HIS A 238 -5.32 -32.12 -11.46
CA HIS A 238 -4.51 -33.30 -11.70
C HIS A 238 -5.05 -34.14 -12.87
N ARG A 239 -6.37 -34.30 -12.99
CA ARG A 239 -7.03 -35.03 -14.08
C ARG A 239 -6.99 -34.27 -15.40
N ASP A 240 -7.26 -32.98 -15.36
CA ASP A 240 -7.41 -32.15 -16.56
C ASP A 240 -6.06 -31.71 -17.16
N GLN A 241 -4.93 -32.06 -16.52
CA GLN A 241 -3.57 -31.62 -16.91
C GLN A 241 -3.50 -30.10 -17.14
N GLY A 242 -4.29 -29.36 -16.36
CA GLY A 242 -4.63 -27.96 -16.61
C GLY A 242 -5.84 -27.55 -15.78
N SER A 243 -6.31 -26.32 -15.93
CA SER A 243 -7.38 -25.76 -15.09
C SER A 243 -8.80 -25.99 -15.61
N GLY A 244 -8.97 -26.57 -16.81
CA GLY A 244 -10.29 -26.69 -17.46
C GLY A 244 -10.94 -25.36 -17.86
N LEU A 245 -10.19 -24.24 -17.76
CA LEU A 245 -10.68 -22.90 -18.06
C LEU A 245 -10.67 -22.62 -19.57
N VAL A 246 -11.63 -21.81 -20.02
CA VAL A 246 -11.65 -21.33 -21.40
C VAL A 246 -10.43 -20.42 -21.68
N PRO A 247 -9.95 -20.34 -22.93
CA PRO A 247 -8.84 -19.45 -23.28
C PRO A 247 -9.14 -17.96 -23.06
N TRP A 248 -8.09 -17.15 -22.88
CA TRP A 248 -8.20 -15.70 -22.93
C TRP A 248 -8.59 -15.22 -24.35
N PRO A 249 -9.47 -14.22 -24.52
CA PRO A 249 -10.11 -13.39 -23.48
C PRO A 249 -11.47 -13.90 -22.99
N ALA A 250 -11.97 -15.04 -23.49
CA ALA A 250 -13.30 -15.55 -23.13
C ALA A 250 -13.46 -15.79 -21.62
N ARG A 251 -12.38 -16.21 -20.95
CA ARG A 251 -12.39 -16.45 -19.50
C ARG A 251 -12.81 -15.26 -18.65
N LEU A 252 -12.69 -14.03 -19.17
CA LEU A 252 -13.10 -12.83 -18.44
C LEU A 252 -14.59 -12.82 -18.11
N THR A 253 -15.43 -13.43 -18.94
CA THR A 253 -16.89 -13.36 -18.82
C THR A 253 -17.56 -14.73 -18.80
N THR A 254 -16.80 -15.81 -18.97
CA THR A 254 -17.34 -17.17 -18.85
C THR A 254 -17.36 -17.60 -17.37
N PRO A 255 -18.49 -18.13 -16.86
CA PRO A 255 -18.59 -18.67 -15.51
C PRO A 255 -17.55 -19.79 -15.27
N PRO A 256 -16.67 -19.67 -14.26
CA PRO A 256 -15.68 -20.69 -13.99
C PRO A 256 -16.27 -21.91 -13.24
N PRO A 257 -15.68 -23.11 -13.36
CA PRO A 257 -16.18 -24.32 -12.69
C PRO A 257 -16.26 -24.20 -11.16
N ARG A 258 -15.35 -23.41 -10.55
CA ARG A 258 -15.23 -23.24 -9.10
C ARG A 258 -16.25 -22.28 -8.48
N LEU A 259 -17.25 -21.79 -9.21
CA LEU A 259 -18.33 -20.99 -8.61
C LEU A 259 -19.09 -21.75 -7.52
N ALA A 260 -19.29 -23.05 -7.72
CA ALA A 260 -20.01 -23.91 -6.78
C ALA A 260 -19.29 -24.05 -5.43
N ASP A 261 -17.96 -23.86 -5.37
CA ASP A 261 -17.18 -23.90 -4.12
C ASP A 261 -17.56 -22.74 -3.17
N PHE A 262 -18.26 -21.73 -3.68
CA PHE A 262 -18.63 -20.50 -2.98
C PHE A 262 -20.15 -20.28 -2.96
N ASP A 263 -20.95 -21.31 -3.27
CA ASP A 263 -22.40 -21.23 -3.37
C ASP A 263 -22.90 -20.17 -4.38
N TYR A 264 -22.09 -19.83 -5.38
CA TYR A 264 -22.49 -18.93 -6.47
C TYR A 264 -23.09 -19.70 -7.64
N THR A 265 -24.23 -19.24 -8.15
CA THR A 265 -24.81 -19.76 -9.38
C THR A 265 -24.24 -19.04 -10.61
N THR A 266 -24.31 -19.69 -11.77
CA THR A 266 -23.99 -19.07 -13.06
C THR A 266 -24.78 -17.78 -13.28
N GLU A 267 -26.07 -17.78 -12.94
CA GLU A 267 -26.96 -16.62 -13.10
C GLU A 267 -26.50 -15.43 -12.23
N MET A 268 -26.05 -15.68 -11.00
CA MET A 268 -25.49 -14.63 -10.13
C MET A 268 -24.22 -14.02 -10.71
N PHE A 269 -23.32 -14.86 -11.25
CA PHE A 269 -22.07 -14.41 -11.87
C PHE A 269 -22.32 -13.57 -13.15
N GLU A 270 -23.28 -13.99 -13.97
CA GLU A 270 -23.66 -13.28 -15.19
C GLU A 270 -24.32 -11.93 -14.86
N LYS A 271 -25.25 -11.90 -13.89
CA LYS A 271 -25.90 -10.67 -13.42
C LYS A 271 -24.88 -9.69 -12.84
N ASP A 272 -23.94 -10.17 -12.02
CA ASP A 272 -22.86 -9.34 -11.48
C ASP A 272 -21.96 -8.77 -12.60
N THR A 273 -21.58 -9.62 -13.57
CA THR A 273 -20.77 -9.18 -14.72
C THR A 273 -21.46 -8.11 -15.56
N GLU A 274 -22.76 -8.26 -15.86
CA GLU A 274 -23.55 -7.27 -16.60
C GLU A 274 -23.69 -5.96 -15.81
N THR A 275 -23.99 -6.06 -14.52
CA THR A 275 -24.13 -4.89 -13.63
C THR A 275 -22.84 -4.07 -13.61
N TRP A 276 -21.68 -4.73 -13.49
CA TRP A 276 -20.39 -4.04 -13.50
C TRP A 276 -20.03 -3.42 -14.86
N GLN A 277 -20.42 -4.03 -15.97
CA GLN A 277 -20.28 -3.41 -17.29
C GLN A 277 -21.02 -2.07 -17.37
N GLN A 278 -22.27 -2.04 -16.90
CA GLN A 278 -23.07 -0.80 -16.88
C GLN A 278 -22.46 0.26 -15.96
N ARG A 279 -22.04 -0.13 -14.75
CA ARG A 279 -21.42 0.77 -13.77
C ARG A 279 -20.11 1.37 -14.28
N VAL A 280 -19.23 0.54 -14.87
CA VAL A 280 -17.95 1.01 -15.44
C VAL A 280 -18.18 2.01 -16.57
N GLU A 281 -19.15 1.78 -17.45
CA GLU A 281 -19.48 2.77 -18.49
C GLU A 281 -19.96 4.10 -17.89
N ASN A 282 -20.73 4.07 -16.80
CA ASN A 282 -21.16 5.30 -16.12
C ASN A 282 -20.00 6.01 -15.43
N TYR A 283 -19.11 5.29 -14.76
CA TYR A 283 -17.87 5.85 -14.20
C TYR A 283 -16.99 6.51 -15.27
N TRP A 284 -16.83 5.84 -16.43
CA TRP A 284 -16.02 6.38 -17.52
C TRP A 284 -16.63 7.65 -18.12
N LYS A 285 -17.96 7.75 -18.21
CA LYS A 285 -18.65 8.98 -18.61
C LYS A 285 -18.35 10.13 -17.64
N LEU A 286 -18.40 9.89 -16.32
CA LEU A 286 -18.08 10.90 -15.31
C LEU A 286 -16.62 11.38 -15.43
N LEU A 287 -15.68 10.48 -15.71
CA LEU A 287 -14.27 10.80 -15.87
C LEU A 287 -13.93 11.44 -17.22
N SER A 288 -14.69 11.15 -18.29
CA SER A 288 -14.36 11.46 -19.68
C SER A 288 -13.99 12.92 -19.95
N ARG A 289 -14.56 13.87 -19.20
CA ARG A 289 -14.28 15.31 -19.36
C ARG A 289 -12.93 15.73 -18.78
N LYS A 290 -12.35 14.91 -17.90
CA LYS A 290 -11.09 15.19 -17.17
C LYS A 290 -9.94 14.29 -17.62
N ILE A 291 -10.24 13.14 -18.23
CA ILE A 291 -9.22 12.19 -18.69
C ILE A 291 -9.00 12.30 -20.19
N LYS A 292 -7.77 12.01 -20.62
CA LYS A 292 -7.40 11.80 -22.02
C LYS A 292 -7.02 10.32 -22.20
N PRO A 293 -6.88 9.81 -23.43
CA PRO A 293 -6.26 8.51 -23.65
C PRO A 293 -4.92 8.41 -22.90
N ASN A 294 -4.68 7.25 -22.27
CA ASN A 294 -3.49 6.96 -21.45
C ASN A 294 -3.33 7.84 -20.18
N THR A 295 -4.39 8.53 -19.73
CA THR A 295 -4.38 9.21 -18.42
C THR A 295 -4.44 8.21 -17.26
N ILE A 296 -5.22 7.15 -17.40
CA ILE A 296 -5.36 6.07 -16.42
C ILE A 296 -4.74 4.82 -17.04
N ARG A 297 -3.86 4.14 -16.31
CA ARG A 297 -3.30 2.86 -16.74
C ARG A 297 -3.28 1.85 -15.61
N ASN A 298 -2.86 2.26 -14.41
CA ASN A 298 -2.79 1.37 -13.25
C ASN A 298 -3.98 1.64 -12.34
N ILE A 299 -4.87 0.66 -12.22
CA ILE A 299 -6.06 0.73 -11.39
C ILE A 299 -5.92 -0.25 -10.24
N MET A 300 -6.34 0.17 -9.05
CA MET A 300 -6.58 -0.75 -7.94
C MET A 300 -8.07 -0.82 -7.69
N ASP A 301 -8.63 -2.01 -7.81
CA ASP A 301 -9.97 -2.31 -7.34
C ASP A 301 -9.87 -2.82 -5.91
N MET A 302 -10.23 -1.96 -4.96
CA MET A 302 -9.98 -2.20 -3.54
C MET A 302 -10.92 -3.28 -2.96
N ARG A 303 -12.04 -3.58 -3.64
CA ARG A 303 -12.98 -4.63 -3.24
C ARG A 303 -13.52 -5.35 -4.47
N ALA A 304 -12.71 -6.23 -5.04
CA ALA A 304 -12.95 -6.83 -6.34
C ALA A 304 -14.08 -7.85 -6.38
N ASN A 305 -14.43 -8.49 -5.24
CA ASN A 305 -15.39 -9.59 -5.18
C ASN A 305 -15.11 -10.63 -6.28
N LEU A 306 -15.97 -10.77 -7.30
CA LEU A 306 -15.80 -11.72 -8.42
C LEU A 306 -14.87 -11.23 -9.55
N GLY A 307 -14.23 -10.07 -9.40
CA GLY A 307 -13.35 -9.45 -10.42
C GLY A 307 -14.11 -8.81 -11.60
N SER A 308 -15.42 -8.61 -11.48
CA SER A 308 -16.27 -8.14 -12.58
C SER A 308 -16.00 -6.70 -12.99
N PHE A 309 -15.60 -5.82 -12.06
CA PHE A 309 -15.16 -4.46 -12.38
C PHE A 309 -13.96 -4.47 -13.34
N ALA A 310 -12.94 -5.29 -13.06
CA ALA A 310 -11.79 -5.43 -13.94
C ALA A 310 -12.15 -6.10 -15.28
N ALA A 311 -13.06 -7.09 -15.26
CA ALA A 311 -13.54 -7.72 -16.49
C ALA A 311 -14.29 -6.74 -17.41
N ALA A 312 -15.03 -5.79 -16.84
CA ALA A 312 -15.71 -4.74 -17.58
C ALA A 312 -14.74 -3.74 -18.24
N LEU A 313 -13.48 -3.68 -17.80
CA LEU A 313 -12.44 -2.81 -18.36
C LEU A 313 -11.63 -3.46 -19.50
N LYS A 314 -12.02 -4.64 -19.99
CA LYS A 314 -11.28 -5.42 -21.00
C LYS A 314 -10.91 -4.66 -22.29
N ASP A 315 -11.76 -3.72 -22.70
CA ASP A 315 -11.60 -2.94 -23.94
C ASP A 315 -10.84 -1.63 -23.70
N ARG A 316 -10.30 -1.44 -22.49
CA ARG A 316 -9.49 -0.28 -22.10
C ARG A 316 -8.03 -0.74 -21.95
N ASP A 317 -7.07 0.10 -22.38
CA ASP A 317 -5.62 -0.16 -22.19
C ASP A 317 -5.20 0.17 -20.74
N VAL A 318 -5.78 -0.58 -19.80
CA VAL A 318 -5.56 -0.45 -18.36
C VAL A 318 -5.24 -1.81 -17.75
N TRP A 319 -4.53 -1.79 -16.64
CA TRP A 319 -4.24 -2.93 -15.80
C TRP A 319 -4.90 -2.71 -14.44
N VAL A 320 -5.51 -3.76 -13.90
CA VAL A 320 -6.24 -3.70 -12.63
C VAL A 320 -5.63 -4.69 -11.64
N MET A 321 -5.17 -4.17 -10.49
CA MET A 321 -4.90 -4.98 -9.31
C MET A 321 -6.22 -5.19 -8.56
N ASN A 322 -6.67 -6.44 -8.48
CA ASN A 322 -7.92 -6.80 -7.80
C ASN A 322 -7.63 -7.18 -6.35
N VAL A 323 -8.22 -6.46 -5.39
CA VAL A 323 -8.04 -6.76 -3.97
C VAL A 323 -9.32 -7.38 -3.42
N VAL A 324 -9.19 -8.59 -2.87
CA VAL A 324 -10.27 -9.27 -2.17
C VAL A 324 -10.08 -9.05 -0.66
N PRO A 325 -11.03 -8.40 0.04
CA PRO A 325 -10.93 -8.24 1.48
C PRO A 325 -10.87 -9.58 2.19
N GLU A 326 -10.01 -9.70 3.19
CA GLU A 326 -9.80 -10.96 3.90
C GLU A 326 -11.02 -11.44 4.71
N ASP A 327 -11.85 -10.51 5.17
CA ASP A 327 -13.05 -10.78 5.97
C ASP A 327 -14.26 -11.27 5.17
N GLY A 328 -14.10 -11.41 3.85
CA GLY A 328 -15.15 -11.87 2.94
C GLY A 328 -14.94 -13.31 2.45
N PRO A 329 -15.84 -13.80 1.58
CA PRO A 329 -15.58 -15.03 0.83
C PRO A 329 -14.29 -14.88 0.03
N ASN A 330 -13.43 -15.90 0.07
CA ASN A 330 -12.13 -15.91 -0.62
C ASN A 330 -12.29 -16.09 -2.15
N THR A 331 -12.90 -15.11 -2.79
CA THR A 331 -13.21 -15.06 -4.22
C THR A 331 -11.98 -14.82 -5.10
N LEU A 332 -10.78 -14.72 -4.51
CA LEU A 332 -9.53 -14.52 -5.24
C LEU A 332 -9.29 -15.64 -6.27
N LYS A 333 -9.76 -16.86 -5.97
CA LYS A 333 -9.78 -17.99 -6.92
C LYS A 333 -10.54 -17.66 -8.20
N ILE A 334 -11.71 -17.04 -8.08
CA ILE A 334 -12.58 -16.67 -9.20
C ILE A 334 -11.91 -15.57 -10.02
N VAL A 335 -11.26 -14.60 -9.35
CA VAL A 335 -10.44 -13.57 -10.01
C VAL A 335 -9.33 -14.22 -10.87
N TYR A 336 -8.63 -15.23 -10.33
CA TYR A 336 -7.62 -15.99 -11.08
C TYR A 336 -8.18 -16.89 -12.18
N ASP A 337 -9.39 -17.42 -12.03
CA ASP A 337 -10.03 -18.22 -13.09
C ASP A 337 -10.45 -17.37 -14.28
N ARG A 338 -10.85 -16.11 -14.03
CA ARG A 338 -10.98 -15.08 -15.07
C ARG A 338 -9.62 -14.64 -15.63
N GLY A 339 -8.55 -15.11 -14.99
CA GLY A 339 -7.14 -14.74 -15.13
C GLY A 339 -6.92 -13.24 -15.16
N LEU A 340 -7.58 -12.60 -14.23
CA LEU A 340 -7.16 -11.34 -13.68
C LEU A 340 -6.08 -11.63 -12.63
N ILE A 341 -5.33 -10.59 -12.26
CA ILE A 341 -4.39 -10.68 -11.13
C ILE A 341 -5.01 -10.02 -9.90
N GLY A 342 -4.59 -10.45 -8.72
CA GLY A 342 -5.14 -9.94 -7.48
C GLY A 342 -4.43 -10.46 -6.25
N SER A 343 -4.82 -9.91 -5.10
CA SER A 343 -4.31 -10.26 -3.78
C SER A 343 -5.44 -10.25 -2.74
N ILE A 344 -5.25 -10.95 -1.63
CA ILE A 344 -6.05 -10.71 -0.42
C ILE A 344 -5.39 -9.60 0.40
N HIS A 345 -6.21 -8.77 1.05
CA HIS A 345 -5.74 -7.71 1.94
C HIS A 345 -6.75 -7.36 3.03
N ASP A 346 -6.26 -6.94 4.20
CA ASP A 346 -7.07 -6.28 5.22
C ASP A 346 -6.86 -4.76 5.18
N TRP A 347 -7.91 -4.01 4.80
CA TRP A 347 -7.87 -2.55 4.68
C TRP A 347 -7.76 -1.81 6.02
N CYS A 348 -7.78 -2.52 7.14
CA CYS A 348 -7.36 -1.98 8.44
C CYS A 348 -5.84 -1.81 8.56
N GLU A 349 -5.06 -2.35 7.61
CA GLU A 349 -3.61 -2.28 7.57
C GLU A 349 -3.10 -1.69 6.25
N ALA A 350 -1.86 -1.21 6.24
CA ALA A 350 -1.24 -0.65 5.03
C ALA A 350 -1.01 -1.73 3.95
N TYR A 351 -1.27 -1.37 2.70
CA TYR A 351 -1.09 -2.24 1.55
C TYR A 351 0.39 -2.31 1.14
N SER A 352 0.86 -3.51 0.81
CA SER A 352 2.29 -3.78 0.53
C SER A 352 2.70 -3.33 -0.88
N THR A 353 2.65 -2.02 -1.13
CA THR A 353 3.02 -1.40 -2.40
C THR A 353 3.82 -0.13 -2.17
N TYR A 354 4.60 0.28 -3.16
CA TYR A 354 5.29 1.57 -3.14
C TYR A 354 4.28 2.72 -3.14
N PRO A 355 4.61 3.86 -2.49
CA PRO A 355 3.80 5.06 -2.63
C PRO A 355 3.66 5.50 -4.09
N ARG A 356 2.52 6.07 -4.46
CA ARG A 356 2.24 6.63 -5.79
C ARG A 356 2.35 5.58 -6.91
N THR A 357 1.71 4.44 -6.72
CA THR A 357 1.71 3.31 -7.67
C THR A 357 0.53 3.35 -8.65
N TYR A 358 -0.65 3.76 -8.20
CA TYR A 358 -1.89 3.67 -8.97
C TYR A 358 -2.35 5.03 -9.50
N ASP A 359 -2.90 5.04 -10.71
CA ASP A 359 -3.50 6.23 -11.33
C ASP A 359 -4.98 6.36 -10.97
N LEU A 360 -5.65 5.24 -10.64
CA LEU A 360 -7.04 5.23 -10.18
C LEU A 360 -7.24 4.21 -9.04
N LEU A 361 -7.91 4.65 -7.96
CA LEU A 361 -8.43 3.76 -6.92
C LEU A 361 -9.94 3.65 -7.07
N HIS A 362 -10.46 2.43 -7.10
CA HIS A 362 -11.89 2.14 -7.08
C HIS A 362 -12.25 1.55 -5.72
N ALA A 363 -13.04 2.29 -4.94
CA ALA A 363 -13.47 1.94 -3.59
C ALA A 363 -14.99 1.76 -3.56
N TRP A 364 -15.45 0.52 -3.72
CA TRP A 364 -16.86 0.16 -3.59
C TRP A 364 -17.13 -0.43 -2.21
N THR A 365 -17.93 0.25 -1.38
CA THR A 365 -18.30 -0.18 -0.01
C THR A 365 -17.12 -0.52 0.90
N VAL A 366 -15.92 0.00 0.60
CA VAL A 366 -14.70 -0.29 1.37
C VAL A 366 -14.77 0.40 2.73
N PHE A 367 -15.25 1.64 2.78
CA PHE A 367 -15.36 2.42 4.02
C PHE A 367 -16.42 1.83 4.95
N SER A 368 -17.61 1.52 4.42
CA SER A 368 -18.62 0.78 5.18
C SER A 368 -18.12 -0.61 5.64
N GLY A 369 -17.22 -1.24 4.88
CA GLY A 369 -16.58 -2.50 5.26
C GLY A 369 -15.66 -2.36 6.48
N ILE A 370 -14.77 -1.38 6.47
CA ILE A 370 -13.83 -1.16 7.58
C ILE A 370 -14.51 -0.60 8.84
N GLU A 371 -15.60 0.14 8.70
CA GLU A 371 -16.39 0.63 9.84
C GLU A 371 -16.93 -0.54 10.68
N LYS A 372 -17.43 -1.59 10.02
CA LYS A 372 -17.92 -2.81 10.70
C LYS A 372 -16.83 -3.52 11.50
N LYS A 373 -15.56 -3.31 11.15
CA LYS A 373 -14.39 -3.84 11.87
C LYS A 373 -13.90 -2.91 12.99
N GLY A 374 -14.46 -1.72 13.13
CA GLY A 374 -13.99 -0.70 14.07
C GLY A 374 -12.66 -0.05 13.65
N CYS A 375 -12.34 -0.06 12.35
CA CYS A 375 -11.10 0.51 11.85
C CYS A 375 -11.26 1.99 11.48
N SER A 376 -10.16 2.75 11.61
CA SER A 376 -10.12 4.19 11.32
C SER A 376 -10.32 4.47 9.82
N ALA A 377 -11.38 5.19 9.48
CA ALA A 377 -11.61 5.66 8.12
C ALA A 377 -10.56 6.70 7.66
N GLU A 378 -9.98 7.44 8.60
CA GLU A 378 -8.88 8.37 8.32
C GLU A 378 -7.60 7.64 7.94
N ASP A 379 -7.28 6.53 8.63
CA ASP A 379 -6.10 5.70 8.30
C ASP A 379 -6.22 5.18 6.86
N LEU A 380 -7.42 4.75 6.46
CA LEU A 380 -7.68 4.32 5.08
C LEU A 380 -7.52 5.47 4.08
N LEU A 381 -7.99 6.69 4.40
CA LEU A 381 -7.80 7.86 3.53
C LEU A 381 -6.31 8.21 3.35
N ILE A 382 -5.52 8.14 4.42
CA ILE A 382 -4.07 8.36 4.36
C ILE A 382 -3.39 7.27 3.53
N GLU A 383 -3.78 6.01 3.71
CA GLU A 383 -3.26 4.90 2.90
C GLU A 383 -3.61 5.04 1.42
N MET A 384 -4.85 5.42 1.11
CA MET A 384 -5.29 5.73 -0.25
C MET A 384 -4.47 6.88 -0.84
N ASP A 385 -4.20 7.93 -0.08
CA ASP A 385 -3.33 9.03 -0.51
C ASP A 385 -1.91 8.55 -0.81
N ARG A 386 -1.35 7.71 0.06
CA ARG A 386 0.00 7.16 -0.09
C ARG A 386 0.15 6.41 -1.41
N ILE A 387 -0.77 5.52 -1.75
CA ILE A 387 -0.66 4.64 -2.93
C ILE A 387 -1.12 5.31 -4.22
N LEU A 388 -1.93 6.36 -4.14
CA LEU A 388 -2.42 7.11 -5.30
C LEU A 388 -1.37 8.10 -5.81
N ARG A 389 -1.17 8.10 -7.14
CA ARG A 389 -0.29 9.06 -7.80
C ARG A 389 -0.84 10.48 -7.73
N PRO A 390 0.04 11.50 -7.67
CA PRO A 390 -0.39 12.87 -7.91
C PRO A 390 -1.13 12.99 -9.24
N THR A 391 -2.20 13.78 -9.28
CA THR A 391 -3.12 13.92 -10.42
C THR A 391 -4.00 12.71 -10.74
N GLY A 392 -3.84 11.60 -9.99
CA GLY A 392 -4.68 10.40 -10.08
C GLY A 392 -6.09 10.61 -9.55
N PHE A 393 -6.94 9.61 -9.77
CA PHE A 393 -8.37 9.66 -9.48
C PHE A 393 -8.77 8.64 -8.41
N VAL A 394 -9.83 8.96 -7.66
CA VAL A 394 -10.51 8.00 -6.79
C VAL A 394 -11.98 7.98 -7.19
N ILE A 395 -12.55 6.79 -7.32
CA ILE A 395 -13.98 6.58 -7.42
C ILE A 395 -14.42 5.91 -6.12
N VAL A 396 -15.26 6.58 -5.35
CA VAL A 396 -15.88 6.01 -4.16
C VAL A 396 -17.36 5.81 -4.45
N ARG A 397 -17.86 4.59 -4.25
CA ARG A 397 -19.29 4.27 -4.24
C ARG A 397 -19.63 3.68 -2.88
N ASP A 398 -20.34 4.44 -2.08
CA ASP A 398 -20.69 4.07 -0.70
C ASP A 398 -21.92 4.88 -0.21
N THR A 399 -22.33 4.66 1.04
CA THR A 399 -23.49 5.36 1.63
C THR A 399 -23.28 6.88 1.67
N LYS A 400 -24.38 7.64 1.69
CA LYS A 400 -24.34 9.11 1.77
C LYS A 400 -23.50 9.61 2.96
N ILE A 401 -23.64 8.96 4.12
CA ILE A 401 -22.93 9.29 5.37
C ILE A 401 -21.41 9.19 5.18
N VAL A 402 -20.94 8.08 4.57
CA VAL A 402 -19.53 7.89 4.24
C VAL A 402 -19.03 8.96 3.26
N ILE A 403 -19.80 9.24 2.21
CA ILE A 403 -19.41 10.25 1.22
C ILE A 403 -19.28 11.64 1.86
N ASP A 404 -20.19 12.01 2.76
CA ASP A 404 -20.15 13.29 3.47
C ASP A 404 -18.95 13.35 4.45
N PHE A 405 -18.59 12.23 5.10
CA PHE A 405 -17.36 12.12 5.89
C PHE A 405 -16.10 12.33 5.03
N ILE A 406 -15.98 11.66 3.89
CA ILE A 406 -14.81 11.78 2.99
C ILE A 406 -14.67 13.23 2.51
N LYS A 407 -15.80 13.89 2.20
CA LYS A 407 -15.81 15.29 1.76
C LYS A 407 -15.19 16.25 2.76
N LYS A 408 -15.36 16.02 4.06
CA LYS A 408 -14.74 16.82 5.13
C LYS A 408 -13.20 16.78 5.06
N HIS A 409 -12.62 15.68 4.56
CA HIS A 409 -11.18 15.45 4.53
C HIS A 409 -10.49 15.86 3.21
N LEU A 410 -11.25 16.14 2.15
CA LEU A 410 -10.66 16.43 0.83
C LEU A 410 -9.64 17.57 0.86
N LYS A 411 -9.92 18.65 1.59
CA LYS A 411 -9.00 19.79 1.68
C LYS A 411 -7.69 19.40 2.37
N ALA A 412 -7.77 18.64 3.46
CA ALA A 412 -6.60 18.20 4.22
C ALA A 412 -5.71 17.22 3.43
N LEU A 413 -6.31 16.41 2.56
CA LEU A 413 -5.61 15.47 1.67
C LEU A 413 -5.09 16.12 0.37
N HIS A 414 -5.35 17.42 0.15
CA HIS A 414 -5.11 18.10 -1.12
C HIS A 414 -5.83 17.41 -2.31
N TRP A 415 -7.06 16.97 -2.09
CA TRP A 415 -7.92 16.35 -3.09
C TRP A 415 -9.00 17.34 -3.56
N GLU A 416 -9.45 17.20 -4.80
CA GLU A 416 -10.58 17.96 -5.38
C GLU A 416 -11.73 17.05 -5.76
N GLU A 417 -12.95 17.48 -5.43
CA GLU A 417 -14.18 16.85 -5.93
C GLU A 417 -14.32 17.15 -7.44
N VAL A 418 -14.47 16.08 -8.23
CA VAL A 418 -14.67 16.15 -9.68
C VAL A 418 -16.14 16.00 -10.04
N ALA A 419 -16.83 15.05 -9.41
CA ALA A 419 -18.25 14.79 -9.60
C ALA A 419 -18.83 14.09 -8.38
N ARG A 420 -20.10 14.37 -8.09
CA ARG A 420 -20.93 13.63 -7.13
C ARG A 420 -22.27 13.35 -7.79
N VAL A 421 -22.68 12.09 -7.80
CA VAL A 421 -23.97 11.66 -8.36
C VAL A 421 -24.57 10.59 -7.47
N ASP A 422 -25.89 10.57 -7.37
CA ASP A 422 -26.58 9.45 -6.74
C ASP A 422 -26.43 8.21 -7.64
N ALA A 423 -26.16 7.05 -7.05
CA ALA A 423 -25.99 5.82 -7.79
C ALA A 423 -27.32 5.29 -8.31
N GLU A 424 -27.25 4.37 -9.26
CA GLU A 424 -28.44 3.67 -9.72
C GLU A 424 -29.04 2.82 -8.57
N PRO A 425 -30.37 2.86 -8.36
CA PRO A 425 -31.00 2.04 -7.33
C PRO A 425 -30.83 0.55 -7.66
N ASN A 426 -30.38 -0.25 -6.69
CA ASN A 426 -30.40 -1.70 -6.82
C ASN A 426 -31.82 -2.22 -6.55
N GLU A 427 -32.22 -3.31 -7.21
CA GLU A 427 -33.53 -3.95 -7.00
C GLU A 427 -33.76 -4.39 -5.54
N ASP A 428 -32.69 -4.54 -4.74
CA ASP A 428 -32.70 -4.98 -3.34
C ASP A 428 -32.54 -3.85 -2.30
N ASP A 429 -32.33 -2.59 -2.70
CA ASP A 429 -32.07 -1.51 -1.73
C ASP A 429 -33.38 -0.95 -1.12
N THR A 430 -33.57 -1.22 0.18
CA THR A 430 -34.66 -0.69 1.01
C THR A 430 -34.25 0.52 1.86
N GLN A 431 -33.04 1.05 1.68
CA GLN A 431 -32.53 2.25 2.37
C GLN A 431 -31.88 3.23 1.37
N ASP A 432 -31.76 4.50 1.77
CA ASP A 432 -31.18 5.62 1.01
C ASP A 432 -30.00 5.14 0.13
N GLY A 433 -30.15 5.27 -1.19
CA GLY A 433 -29.25 4.64 -2.16
C GLY A 433 -27.78 5.08 -2.05
N ASP A 434 -26.89 4.28 -2.64
CA ASP A 434 -25.47 4.57 -2.77
C ASP A 434 -25.23 5.94 -3.45
N VAL A 435 -24.12 6.60 -3.11
CA VAL A 435 -23.65 7.81 -3.77
C VAL A 435 -22.27 7.54 -4.38
N ILE A 436 -22.06 8.04 -5.61
CA ILE A 436 -20.78 7.96 -6.31
C ILE A 436 -20.08 9.32 -6.20
N LEU A 437 -18.88 9.32 -5.63
CA LEU A 437 -17.99 10.46 -5.54
C LEU A 437 -16.72 10.21 -6.37
N VAL A 438 -16.45 11.08 -7.33
CA VAL A 438 -15.22 11.08 -8.12
C VAL A 438 -14.32 12.20 -7.60
N ILE A 439 -13.10 11.83 -7.24
CA ILE A 439 -12.11 12.71 -6.63
C ILE A 439 -10.86 12.70 -7.49
N ARG A 440 -10.11 13.81 -7.49
CA ARG A 440 -8.77 13.87 -8.06
C ARG A 440 -7.77 14.37 -7.03
N LYS A 441 -6.65 13.69 -6.89
CA LYS A 441 -5.54 14.13 -6.05
C LYS A 441 -4.77 15.25 -6.74
N LYS A 442 -4.50 16.36 -6.05
CA LYS A 442 -3.64 17.43 -6.59
C LYS A 442 -2.17 17.07 -6.46
N MET A 443 -1.36 17.68 -7.32
CA MET A 443 0.08 17.72 -7.09
C MET A 443 0.34 18.81 -6.05
N TRP A 444 1.07 18.47 -5.00
CA TRP A 444 1.55 19.39 -3.99
C TRP A 444 3.03 19.12 -3.75
N LEU A 445 3.82 20.18 -3.59
CA LEU A 445 5.24 20.13 -3.24
C LEU A 445 5.41 20.70 -1.83
N VAL A 446 6.38 20.19 -1.08
CA VAL A 446 6.65 20.64 0.30
C VAL A 446 6.91 22.16 0.35
N ASP A 447 7.60 22.70 -0.65
CA ASP A 447 7.88 24.14 -0.78
C ASP A 447 6.63 25.01 -0.99
N ASP A 448 5.55 24.43 -1.52
CA ASP A 448 4.27 25.14 -1.71
C ASP A 448 3.44 25.12 -0.41
N ILE A 449 3.58 24.07 0.40
CA ILE A 449 2.91 23.94 1.71
C ILE A 449 3.48 24.94 2.72
N LEU A 450 4.82 25.12 2.73
CA LEU A 450 5.47 26.07 3.63
C LEU A 450 5.14 27.54 3.32
N LYS A 451 4.66 27.84 2.11
CA LYS A 451 4.22 29.20 1.71
C LYS A 451 2.78 29.49 2.08
N ASP A 452 1.94 28.47 2.21
CA ASP A 452 0.53 28.61 2.61
C ASP A 452 0.36 28.61 4.14
N SER A 453 1.45 28.36 4.90
CA SER A 453 1.45 28.38 6.38
C SER A 453 1.99 29.68 7.00
N ASP A 454 2.39 30.66 6.19
CA ASP A 454 2.70 32.05 6.58
C ASP A 454 1.54 32.98 6.19
#